data_AF-A0AAN7L0I6-F1
#
_entry.id   AF-A0AAN7L0I6-F1
#
_cell.length_a   1.000
_cell.length_b   1.000
_cell.length_c   1.000
_cell.angle_alpha   90.00
_cell.angle_beta   90.00
_cell.angle_gamma   90.00
#
_symmetry.space_group_name_H-M   'P 1'
#
loop_
_entity.id
_entity.type
_entity.pdbx_description
1 polymer ?
#
loop_
_entity_poly.entity_id
_entity_poly.type
_entity_poly.pdbx_seq_one_letter_code
_entity_poly.pdbx_strand_id
1 'polypeptide(L)'
;MPPAEAVTQVIQILKVRASGDDYDILAESVGDDRLFFVGEATTRRYPANMHGSFLTGLREAANMAQYAHARRSRIRIGRSPSKNVHCYASLLKDLFREPDLEFGSFTVIFCQKNPNP
;
A
#
# COMPACT_ATOMS: atom_id res chain seq x y z
N MET A 1 2.65 -7.91 46.53
CA MET A 1 2.13 -7.60 45.18
C MET A 1 3.01 -6.50 44.61
N PRO A 2 3.82 -6.76 43.57
CA PRO A 2 4.51 -5.67 42.87
C PRO A 2 3.47 -4.83 42.10
N PRO A 3 3.70 -3.52 41.90
CA PRO A 3 2.75 -2.67 41.20
C PRO A 3 2.73 -3.04 39.72
N ALA A 4 1.54 -2.96 39.11
CA ALA A 4 1.33 -3.18 37.70
C ALA A 4 2.27 -2.27 36.90
N GLU A 5 3.19 -2.87 36.14
CA GLU A 5 3.95 -2.18 35.11
C GLU A 5 2.97 -1.43 34.24
N ALA A 6 3.01 -0.10 34.31
CA ALA A 6 2.39 0.74 33.31
C ALA A 6 3.11 0.42 32.00
N VAL A 7 2.49 -0.44 31.19
CA VAL A 7 2.85 -0.62 29.79
C VAL A 7 2.73 0.76 29.16
N THR A 8 3.84 1.48 29.16
CA THR A 8 3.95 2.79 28.52
C THR A 8 4.00 2.49 27.04
N GLN A 9 2.81 2.31 26.44
CA GLN A 9 2.67 2.52 25.00
C GLN A 9 3.02 3.98 24.79
N VAL A 10 4.06 4.23 23.98
CA VAL A 10 4.44 5.57 23.55
C VAL A 10 3.30 6.08 22.67
N ILE A 11 2.34 6.76 23.31
CA ILE A 11 1.19 7.40 22.67
C ILE A 11 1.72 8.65 21.94
N GLN A 12 1.43 8.76 20.64
CA GLN A 12 1.83 9.90 19.81
C GLN A 12 1.23 11.22 20.35
N ILE A 13 2.04 12.11 20.91
CA ILE A 13 1.63 13.45 21.36
C ILE A 13 1.79 14.44 20.20
N LEU A 14 0.72 15.17 19.85
CA LEU A 14 0.76 16.22 18.84
C LEU A 14 1.73 17.35 19.26
N LYS A 15 2.62 17.75 18.34
CA LYS A 15 3.53 18.88 18.56
C LYS A 15 2.72 20.18 18.67
N VAL A 16 3.23 21.18 19.39
CA VAL A 16 2.59 22.49 19.70
C VAL A 16 2.06 23.30 18.49
N ARG A 17 2.24 22.84 17.25
CA ARG A 17 1.73 23.48 16.03
C ARG A 17 1.11 22.49 15.03
N ALA A 18 0.91 21.24 15.43
CA ALA A 18 0.29 20.23 14.58
C ALA A 18 -1.24 20.41 14.60
N SER A 19 -1.86 20.36 13.43
CA SER A 19 -3.33 20.39 13.29
C SER A 19 -3.88 18.98 13.24
N GLY A 20 -5.19 18.83 13.49
CA GLY A 20 -5.90 17.61 13.11
C GLY A 20 -5.70 17.27 11.63
N ASP A 21 -5.42 18.26 10.77
CA ASP A 21 -5.14 18.04 9.35
C ASP A 21 -3.89 17.21 9.07
N ASP A 22 -2.92 17.22 9.98
CA ASP A 22 -1.69 16.45 9.80
C ASP A 22 -1.96 14.94 9.81
N TYR A 23 -3.02 14.48 10.48
CA TYR A 23 -3.42 13.07 10.44
C TYR A 23 -3.93 12.63 9.06
N ASP A 24 -4.57 13.54 8.32
CA ASP A 24 -5.05 13.22 6.97
C ASP A 24 -3.89 13.17 5.99
N ILE A 25 -2.95 14.11 6.11
CA ILE A 25 -1.70 14.08 5.33
C ILE A 25 -0.94 12.77 5.60
N LEU A 26 -0.85 12.34 6.86
CA LEU A 26 -0.22 11.06 7.21
C LEU A 26 -1.02 9.84 6.72
N ALA A 27 -2.30 9.99 6.44
CA ALA A 27 -3.16 8.94 5.93
C ALA A 27 -3.16 8.85 4.38
N GLU A 28 -2.60 9.83 3.68
CA GLU A 28 -2.55 9.85 2.22
C GLU A 28 -1.66 8.75 1.66
N SER A 29 -2.16 8.06 0.63
CA SER A 29 -1.40 7.05 -0.11
C SER A 29 -0.39 7.72 -1.05
N VAL A 30 0.67 6.99 -1.41
CA VAL A 30 1.75 7.50 -2.27
C VAL A 30 2.11 6.51 -3.38
N GLY A 31 2.73 7.06 -4.44
CA GLY A 31 3.15 6.30 -5.60
C GLY A 31 1.98 5.67 -6.35
N ASP A 32 0.97 6.48 -6.69
CA ASP A 32 -0.28 6.04 -7.33
C ASP A 32 -1.04 4.97 -6.53
N ASP A 33 -1.12 5.08 -5.20
CA ASP A 33 -1.77 4.08 -4.33
C ASP A 33 -1.01 2.73 -4.26
N ARG A 34 0.33 2.76 -4.25
CA ARG A 34 1.18 1.58 -4.00
C ARG A 34 1.60 1.46 -2.54
N LEU A 35 1.71 2.60 -1.86
CA LEU A 35 2.08 2.68 -0.44
C LEU A 35 0.93 3.31 0.34
N PHE A 36 0.53 2.67 1.44
CA PHE A 36 -0.52 3.11 2.33
C PHE A 36 0.01 3.15 3.76
N PHE A 37 -0.49 4.10 4.55
CA PHE A 37 -0.09 4.28 5.93
C PHE A 37 -1.25 3.96 6.88
N VAL A 38 -0.94 3.19 7.91
CA VAL A 38 -1.89 2.76 8.94
C VAL A 38 -1.36 3.12 10.31
N GLY A 39 -2.24 3.12 11.30
CA GLY A 39 -1.88 3.33 12.69
C GLY A 39 -2.60 4.53 13.29
N GLU A 40 -2.43 4.66 14.60
CA GLU A 40 -3.09 5.70 15.40
C GLU A 40 -2.71 7.14 15.01
N ALA A 41 -1.58 7.32 14.32
CA ALA A 41 -1.13 8.60 13.76
C ALA A 41 -1.77 8.94 12.40
N THR A 42 -2.68 8.10 11.88
CA THR A 42 -3.34 8.28 10.57
C THR A 42 -4.86 8.49 10.71
N THR A 43 -5.34 8.83 11.91
CA THR A 43 -6.77 9.10 12.17
C THR A 43 -7.00 10.27 13.12
N ARG A 44 -7.81 11.23 12.67
CA ARG A 44 -8.26 12.36 13.49
C ARG A 44 -9.23 11.96 14.61
N ARG A 45 -10.02 10.90 14.41
CA ARG A 45 -11.14 10.55 15.31
C ARG A 45 -10.70 9.76 16.53
N TYR A 46 -9.65 8.96 16.38
CA TYR A 46 -9.14 8.08 17.43
C TYR A 46 -7.60 8.15 17.48
N PRO A 47 -7.01 9.34 17.68
CA PRO A 47 -5.58 9.50 17.70
C PRO A 47 -4.98 8.79 18.91
N ALA A 48 -3.76 8.29 18.72
CA ALA A 48 -2.91 7.75 19.78
C ALA A 48 -3.56 6.64 20.64
N ASN A 49 -4.42 5.84 20.02
CA ASN A 49 -5.16 4.74 20.63
C ASN A 49 -5.02 3.45 19.81
N MET A 50 -4.93 2.32 20.52
CA MET A 50 -4.89 0.97 19.91
C MET A 50 -6.05 0.69 18.93
N HIS A 51 -7.28 1.08 19.28
CA HIS A 51 -8.44 0.87 18.39
C HIS A 51 -8.41 1.77 17.15
N GLY A 52 -7.78 2.95 17.24
CA GLY A 52 -7.54 3.81 16.07
C GLY A 52 -6.61 3.15 15.06
N SER A 53 -5.56 2.47 15.53
CA SER A 53 -4.67 1.65 14.69
C SER A 53 -5.43 0.50 14.01
N PHE A 54 -6.29 -0.20 14.76
CA PHE A 54 -7.10 -1.28 14.20
C PHE A 54 -8.05 -0.79 13.09
N LEU A 55 -8.80 0.29 13.35
CA LEU A 55 -9.75 0.83 12.38
C LEU A 55 -9.07 1.39 11.13
N THR A 56 -7.93 2.06 11.28
CA THR A 56 -7.14 2.55 10.13
C THR A 56 -6.54 1.41 9.33
N GLY A 57 -6.14 0.31 9.98
CA GLY A 57 -5.73 -0.93 9.31
C GLY A 57 -6.82 -1.53 8.42
N LEU A 58 -8.06 -1.60 8.92
CA LEU A 58 -9.20 -2.08 8.12
C LEU A 58 -9.51 -1.16 6.93
N ARG A 59 -9.43 0.16 7.14
CA ARG A 59 -9.63 1.16 6.07
C ARG A 59 -8.62 0.96 4.94
N GLU A 60 -7.32 0.88 5.26
CA GLU A 60 -6.32 0.73 4.20
C GLU A 60 -6.33 -0.65 3.56
N ALA A 61 -6.70 -1.71 4.28
CA ALA A 61 -6.92 -3.02 3.67
C ALA A 61 -8.02 -2.98 2.59
N ALA A 62 -9.12 -2.25 2.87
CA ALA A 62 -10.18 -2.05 1.88
C ALA A 62 -9.70 -1.23 0.68
N ASN A 63 -8.95 -0.15 0.91
CA ASN A 63 -8.36 0.67 -0.15
C ASN A 63 -7.42 -0.16 -1.03
N MET A 64 -6.52 -0.93 -0.43
CA MET A 64 -5.60 -1.83 -1.16
C MET A 64 -6.37 -2.82 -2.04
N ALA A 65 -7.45 -3.41 -1.54
CA ALA A 65 -8.27 -4.33 -2.32
C ALA A 65 -8.92 -3.65 -3.55
N GLN A 66 -9.46 -2.44 -3.35
CA GLN A 66 -10.05 -1.64 -4.42
C GLN A 66 -9.01 -1.24 -5.48
N TYR A 67 -7.86 -0.71 -5.06
CA TYR A 67 -6.79 -0.31 -5.98
C TYR A 67 -6.14 -1.48 -6.68
N ALA A 68 -5.98 -2.64 -6.01
CA ALA A 68 -5.53 -3.86 -6.65
C ALA A 68 -6.52 -4.32 -7.74
N HIS A 69 -7.83 -4.25 -7.47
CA HIS A 69 -8.86 -4.57 -8.46
C HIS A 69 -8.83 -3.60 -9.65
N ALA A 70 -8.73 -2.29 -9.40
CA ALA A 70 -8.65 -1.27 -10.44
C ALA A 70 -7.37 -1.39 -11.29
N ARG A 71 -6.23 -1.75 -10.69
CA ARG A 71 -5.00 -2.06 -11.43
C ARG A 71 -5.16 -3.28 -12.31
N ARG A 72 -5.77 -4.34 -11.78
CA ARG A 72 -6.00 -5.58 -12.52
C ARG A 72 -6.91 -5.39 -13.73
N SER A 73 -7.86 -4.46 -13.68
CA SER A 73 -8.69 -4.13 -14.85
C SER A 73 -7.94 -3.33 -15.92
N ARG A 74 -6.99 -2.46 -15.52
CA ARG A 74 -6.10 -1.75 -16.46
C ARG A 74 -5.10 -2.68 -17.18
N ILE A 75 -4.65 -3.75 -16.52
CA ILE A 75 -3.71 -4.74 -17.08
C ILE A 75 -4.40 -5.74 -18.03
N ARG A 76 -5.67 -5.55 -18.40
CA ARG A 76 -6.30 -6.29 -19.50
C ARG A 76 -5.76 -5.84 -20.86
N ILE A 77 -4.44 -5.90 -21.06
CA ILE A 77 -3.84 -6.00 -22.39
C ILE A 77 -4.22 -7.39 -22.90
N GLY A 78 -5.36 -7.43 -23.57
CA GLY A 78 -5.86 -8.64 -24.22
C GLY A 78 -4.95 -9.04 -25.35
N ARG A 79 -4.10 -10.04 -25.13
CA ARG A 79 -3.46 -10.86 -26.17
C ARG A 79 -3.02 -12.16 -25.51
N SER A 80 -3.68 -13.28 -25.84
CA SER A 80 -3.06 -14.58 -25.67
C SER A 80 -1.77 -14.57 -26.52
N PRO A 81 -0.57 -14.64 -25.94
CA PRO A 81 0.64 -14.65 -26.76
C PRO A 81 0.61 -15.95 -27.56
N SER A 82 0.83 -15.89 -28.88
CA SER A 82 1.10 -17.11 -29.64
C SER A 82 2.37 -17.75 -29.06
N LYS A 83 2.58 -19.07 -29.20
CA LYS A 83 3.77 -19.74 -28.65
C LYS A 83 5.06 -19.44 -29.44
N ASN A 84 5.25 -18.20 -29.89
CA ASN A 84 6.39 -17.76 -30.69
C ASN A 84 7.39 -17.00 -29.82
N VAL A 85 8.67 -17.37 -29.85
CA VAL A 85 9.76 -16.71 -29.08
C VAL A 85 9.78 -15.19 -29.29
N HIS A 86 9.48 -14.73 -30.51
CA HIS A 86 9.46 -13.31 -30.85
C HIS A 86 8.36 -12.52 -30.13
N CYS A 87 7.22 -13.15 -29.85
CA CYS A 87 6.14 -12.47 -29.13
C CYS A 87 6.45 -12.36 -27.63
N TYR A 88 7.19 -13.31 -27.04
CA TYR A 88 7.68 -13.19 -25.66
C TYR A 88 8.70 -12.08 -25.54
N ALA A 89 9.64 -11.96 -26.48
CA ALA A 89 10.62 -10.87 -26.47
C ALA A 89 9.93 -9.49 -26.56
N SER A 90 8.90 -9.37 -27.40
CA SER A 90 8.11 -8.14 -27.55
C SER A 90 7.26 -7.86 -26.30
N LEU A 91 6.62 -8.88 -25.75
CA LEU A 91 5.85 -8.80 -24.51
C LEU A 91 6.73 -8.40 -23.32
N LEU A 92 7.91 -8.97 -23.18
CA LEU A 92 8.85 -8.59 -22.13
C LEU A 92 9.31 -7.14 -22.32
N LYS A 93 9.62 -6.71 -23.55
CA LYS A 93 9.95 -5.31 -23.84
C LYS A 93 8.81 -4.36 -23.45
N ASP A 94 7.56 -4.72 -23.74
CA ASP A 94 6.40 -3.92 -23.35
C ASP A 94 6.19 -3.94 -21.82
N LEU A 95 6.39 -5.09 -21.18
CA LEU A 95 6.21 -5.28 -19.74
C LEU A 95 7.24 -4.50 -18.91
N PHE A 96 8.48 -4.44 -19.39
CA PHE A 96 9.57 -3.67 -18.79
C PHE A 96 9.65 -2.23 -19.30
N ARG A 97 8.69 -1.77 -20.12
CA ARG A 97 8.64 -0.40 -20.62
C ARG A 97 8.34 0.61 -19.51
N GLU A 98 7.44 0.24 -18.61
CA GLU A 98 7.04 1.02 -17.44
C GLU A 98 6.91 0.06 -16.24
N PRO A 99 8.02 -0.21 -15.55
CA PRO A 99 8.02 -1.16 -14.45
C PRO A 99 7.41 -0.58 -13.18
N ASP A 100 6.99 -1.46 -12.28
CA ASP A 100 6.35 -1.06 -11.03
C ASP A 100 7.32 -0.39 -10.05
N LEU A 101 8.61 -0.76 -10.13
CA LEU A 101 9.68 -0.21 -9.33
C LEU A 101 11.01 -0.31 -10.08
N GLU A 102 11.79 0.78 -10.04
CA GLU A 102 13.16 0.82 -10.53
C GLU A 102 14.12 1.18 -9.40
N PHE A 103 15.24 0.48 -9.33
CA PHE A 103 16.33 0.79 -8.42
C PHE A 103 17.67 0.48 -9.09
N GLY A 104 18.40 1.52 -9.48
CA GLY A 104 19.66 1.37 -10.22
C GLY A 104 19.45 0.66 -11.56
N SER A 105 20.19 -0.43 -11.79
CA SER A 105 20.05 -1.28 -12.98
C SER A 105 19.00 -2.39 -12.81
N PHE A 106 18.21 -2.37 -11.74
CA PHE A 106 17.23 -3.38 -11.44
C PHE A 106 15.81 -2.85 -11.65
N THR A 107 14.99 -3.72 -12.22
CA THR A 107 13.62 -3.41 -12.59
C THR A 107 12.72 -4.53 -12.08
N VAL A 108 11.67 -4.17 -11.34
CA VAL A 108 10.76 -5.13 -10.71
C VAL A 108 9.36 -4.94 -11.27
N ILE A 109 8.76 -6.06 -11.69
CA ILE A 109 7.35 -6.14 -12.07
C ILE A 109 6.69 -7.12 -11.10
N PHE A 110 5.64 -6.66 -10.43
CA PHE A 110 4.91 -7.51 -9.50
C PHE A 110 3.93 -8.40 -10.25
N CYS A 111 4.34 -9.64 -10.52
CA CYS A 111 3.42 -10.67 -10.99
C CYS A 111 2.49 -11.09 -9.84
N GLN A 112 1.21 -10.75 -9.90
CA GLN A 112 0.22 -11.41 -9.04
C GLN A 112 0.11 -12.88 -9.44
N LYS A 113 0.55 -13.79 -8.56
CA LYS A 113 0.14 -15.20 -8.64
C LYS A 113 -1.37 -15.21 -8.49
N ASN A 114 -2.08 -15.66 -9.52
CA ASN A 114 -3.53 -15.91 -9.43
C ASN A 114 -3.78 -16.76 -8.17
N PRO A 115 -4.51 -16.26 -7.15
CA PRO A 115 -5.10 -17.15 -6.19
C PRO A 115 -6.30 -17.76 -6.91
N ASN A 116 -6.09 -18.92 -7.53
CA ASN A 116 -6.99 -20.09 -7.54
C ASN A 116 -6.44 -21.19 -8.48
N PRO A 117 -6.68 -22.48 -8.13
CA PRO A 117 -6.00 -23.65 -8.71
C PRO A 117 -6.31 -23.90 -10.19
#